data_AF-A0A7V8FF53-F1
#
_entry.id   AF-A0A7V8FF53-F1
#
_cell.length_a   1.000
_cell.length_b   1.000
_cell.length_c   1.000
_cell.angle_alpha   90.00
_cell.angle_beta   90.00
_cell.angle_gamma   90.00
#
_symmetry.space_group_name_H-M   'P 1'
#
loop_
_entity.id
_entity.type
_entity.pdbx_description
1 polymer ?
#
loop_
_entity_poly.entity_id
_entity_poly.type
_entity_poly.pdbx_seq_one_letter_code
_entity_poly.pdbx_strand_id
1 'polypeptide(L)'
;MPRKLVLCLAAAAALSACARNDSAAPPAPATDGTASSTPAHSFSPDINAADFAELVKTLSSDAFEGRAPGSKGEELTVNYIRDQMQRIGLQPGNGDSWFQDVPMTETTADESTVLKITQGGTTTDLAFGSDMVVGTRTGQTEVKMDASDLVFVGYGVDAPEQKWNDYAGQDWKGKTVVMFVNDPGFHVGDETLFGGKRMTYYGRWTYKFEETGRKDAAAALIVHDTAGASYGWDVVKNSWAGPQYDLPAKDDAEPRLPV
;
A
#
# COMPACT_ATOMS: atom_id res chain seq x y z
N MET A 1 17.43 -54.88 -31.41
CA MET A 1 17.47 -55.90 -32.49
C MET A 1 16.05 -56.12 -33.01
N PRO A 2 15.83 -56.34 -34.32
CA PRO A 2 15.32 -55.28 -35.19
C PRO A 2 14.07 -55.66 -36.01
N ARG A 3 13.66 -54.71 -36.87
CA ARG A 3 13.00 -54.84 -38.20
C ARG A 3 11.47 -54.63 -38.24
N LYS A 4 11.03 -53.51 -38.84
CA LYS A 4 10.70 -53.25 -40.27
C LYS A 4 9.21 -53.57 -40.53
N LEU A 5 8.35 -52.56 -40.73
CA LEU A 5 8.03 -51.90 -42.01
C LEU A 5 7.59 -52.89 -43.10
N VAL A 6 6.35 -52.79 -43.60
CA VAL A 6 5.97 -52.85 -45.03
C VAL A 6 4.45 -52.63 -45.21
N LEU A 7 4.16 -51.70 -46.13
CA LEU A 7 2.92 -51.32 -46.80
C LEU A 7 2.28 -52.47 -47.62
N CYS A 8 0.96 -52.39 -47.88
CA CYS A 8 0.23 -52.73 -49.14
C CYS A 8 -1.27 -52.92 -48.81
N LEU A 9 -2.19 -52.00 -49.09
CA LEU A 9 -2.87 -51.66 -50.36
C LEU A 9 -3.70 -52.78 -51.03
N ALA A 10 -5.01 -52.49 -51.19
CA ALA A 10 -5.94 -52.89 -52.26
C ALA A 10 -6.81 -54.17 -52.16
N ALA A 11 -8.08 -53.95 -51.78
CA ALA A 11 -9.34 -54.16 -52.54
C ALA A 11 -9.74 -55.54 -53.17
N ALA A 12 -10.89 -56.07 -52.72
CA ALA A 12 -11.98 -56.72 -53.51
C ALA A 12 -13.17 -56.99 -52.55
N ALA A 13 -14.34 -56.32 -52.66
CA ALA A 13 -15.55 -56.72 -53.43
C ALA A 13 -16.03 -58.16 -53.14
N ALA A 14 -17.28 -58.52 -52.85
CA ALA A 14 -18.58 -57.89 -52.62
C ALA A 14 -19.55 -59.01 -52.17
N LEU A 15 -20.67 -58.67 -51.50
CA LEU A 15 -22.04 -59.23 -51.63
C LEU A 15 -22.81 -59.31 -50.30
N SER A 16 -23.87 -58.50 -50.25
CA SER A 16 -25.21 -58.76 -49.71
C SER A 16 -25.40 -59.48 -48.37
N ALA A 17 -25.93 -58.75 -47.39
CA ALA A 17 -27.25 -59.05 -46.84
C ALA A 17 -27.78 -57.85 -46.04
N CYS A 18 -28.94 -57.35 -46.44
CA CYS A 18 -29.71 -56.33 -45.74
C CYS A 18 -30.35 -56.92 -44.48
N ALA A 19 -30.14 -56.30 -43.32
CA ALA A 19 -31.10 -56.28 -42.22
C ALA A 19 -31.00 -54.93 -41.51
N ARG A 20 -32.11 -54.18 -41.57
CA ARG A 20 -32.33 -52.88 -40.93
C ARG A 20 -32.11 -52.96 -39.42
N ASN A 21 -31.38 -51.99 -38.88
CA ASN A 21 -31.61 -51.53 -37.51
C ASN A 21 -31.72 -50.01 -37.57
N ASP A 22 -32.83 -49.48 -37.07
CA ASP A 22 -33.12 -48.06 -36.98
C ASP A 22 -32.05 -47.37 -36.14
N SER A 23 -31.36 -46.39 -36.74
CA SER A 23 -30.56 -45.41 -36.01
C SER A 23 -30.93 -44.04 -36.53
N ALA A 24 -31.59 -43.29 -35.66
CA ALA A 24 -32.02 -41.92 -35.88
C ALA A 24 -30.83 -41.03 -36.24
N ALA A 25 -31.06 -40.09 -37.15
CA ALA A 25 -30.09 -39.08 -37.56
C ALA A 25 -29.66 -38.19 -36.37
N PRO A 26 -28.40 -37.72 -36.34
CA PRO A 26 -27.94 -36.77 -35.33
C PRO A 26 -28.65 -35.41 -35.52
N PRO A 27 -29.03 -34.71 -34.43
CA PRO A 27 -29.63 -33.39 -34.54
C PRO A 27 -28.58 -32.35 -34.99
N ALA A 28 -29.03 -31.42 -35.84
CA ALA A 28 -28.27 -30.26 -36.30
C ALA A 28 -27.85 -29.34 -35.13
N PRO A 29 -26.74 -28.59 -35.24
CA PRO A 29 -26.24 -27.76 -34.16
C PRO A 29 -27.20 -26.61 -33.86
N ALA A 30 -27.56 -26.48 -32.58
CA ALA A 30 -28.32 -25.35 -32.07
C ALA A 30 -27.48 -24.07 -32.19
N THR A 31 -28.09 -23.04 -32.75
CA THR A 31 -27.59 -21.66 -32.71
C THR A 31 -27.52 -21.21 -31.26
N ASP A 32 -26.31 -20.92 -30.77
CA ASP A 32 -26.08 -20.32 -29.46
C ASP A 32 -26.81 -18.97 -29.39
N GLY A 33 -27.84 -18.93 -28.55
CA GLY A 33 -28.53 -17.71 -28.18
C GLY A 33 -27.59 -16.81 -27.39
N THR A 34 -27.44 -15.58 -27.85
CA THR A 34 -26.91 -14.46 -27.07
C THR A 34 -27.59 -14.39 -25.71
N ALA A 35 -26.88 -14.81 -24.66
CA ALA A 35 -27.32 -14.64 -23.28
C ALA A 35 -27.40 -13.14 -22.96
N SER A 36 -28.63 -12.64 -22.83
CA SER A 36 -28.88 -11.30 -22.30
C SER A 36 -28.50 -11.29 -20.81
N SER A 37 -27.46 -10.54 -20.44
CA SER A 37 -27.10 -10.32 -19.04
C SER A 37 -28.15 -9.44 -18.36
N THR A 38 -29.03 -10.04 -17.55
CA THR A 38 -29.83 -9.31 -16.57
C THR A 38 -28.88 -8.61 -15.58
N PRO A 39 -29.08 -7.32 -15.22
CA PRO A 39 -28.28 -6.71 -14.17
C PRO A 39 -28.46 -7.51 -12.88
N ALA A 40 -27.34 -7.90 -12.26
CA ALA A 40 -27.32 -8.86 -11.15
C ALA A 40 -28.01 -8.35 -9.87
N HIS A 41 -28.22 -7.03 -9.76
CA HIS A 41 -28.86 -6.38 -8.61
C HIS A 41 -29.67 -5.15 -9.05
N SER A 42 -30.84 -4.96 -8.46
CA SER A 42 -31.70 -3.78 -8.72
C SER A 42 -31.59 -2.81 -7.55
N PHE A 43 -30.98 -1.66 -7.78
CA PHE A 43 -30.82 -0.62 -6.78
C PHE A 43 -32.12 0.14 -6.50
N SER A 44 -32.27 0.61 -5.27
CA SER A 44 -33.37 1.47 -4.82
C SER A 44 -32.89 2.92 -4.59
N PRO A 45 -33.78 3.93 -4.61
CA PRO A 45 -33.48 5.27 -4.12
C PRO A 45 -33.19 5.34 -2.60
N ASP A 46 -33.67 4.37 -1.82
CA ASP A 46 -33.53 4.37 -0.36
C ASP A 46 -32.18 3.79 0.09
N ILE A 47 -31.66 4.28 1.23
CA ILE A 47 -30.51 3.66 1.90
C ILE A 47 -30.94 2.32 2.49
N ASN A 48 -30.48 1.22 1.89
CA ASN A 48 -30.85 -0.13 2.32
C ASN A 48 -29.65 -1.08 2.33
N ALA A 49 -29.79 -2.16 3.11
CA ALA A 49 -28.70 -3.11 3.32
C ALA A 49 -28.34 -3.92 2.06
N ALA A 50 -29.29 -4.16 1.16
CA ALA A 50 -29.05 -4.95 -0.05
C ALA A 50 -28.16 -4.18 -1.04
N ASP A 51 -28.44 -2.90 -1.25
CA ASP A 51 -27.63 -2.02 -2.09
C ASP A 51 -26.22 -1.85 -1.53
N PHE A 52 -26.10 -1.61 -0.22
CA PHE A 52 -24.80 -1.54 0.44
C PHE A 52 -24.00 -2.83 0.27
N ALA A 53 -24.63 -3.99 0.49
CA ALA A 53 -23.99 -5.29 0.36
C ALA A 53 -23.51 -5.54 -1.07
N GLU A 54 -24.29 -5.18 -2.10
CA GLU A 54 -23.88 -5.35 -3.49
C GLU A 54 -22.67 -4.47 -3.86
N LEU A 55 -22.67 -3.20 -3.44
CA LEU A 55 -21.55 -2.28 -3.66
C LEU A 55 -20.26 -2.82 -3.02
N VAL A 56 -20.33 -3.25 -1.76
CA VAL A 56 -19.19 -3.81 -1.03
C VAL A 56 -18.72 -5.10 -1.69
N LYS A 57 -19.64 -6.03 -1.99
CA LYS A 57 -19.34 -7.31 -2.65
C LYS A 57 -18.62 -7.11 -3.98
N THR A 58 -19.04 -6.12 -4.77
CA THR A 58 -18.40 -5.83 -6.07
C THR A 58 -16.98 -5.31 -5.86
N LEU A 59 -16.82 -4.29 -5.01
CA LEU A 59 -15.52 -3.67 -4.71
C LEU A 59 -14.53 -4.64 -4.04
N SER A 60 -15.04 -5.63 -3.30
CA SER A 60 -14.22 -6.65 -2.64
C SER A 60 -14.12 -7.96 -3.42
N SER A 61 -14.57 -8.00 -4.68
CA SER A 61 -14.54 -9.22 -5.49
C SER A 61 -13.14 -9.53 -6.00
N ASP A 62 -12.86 -10.81 -6.24
CA ASP A 62 -11.59 -11.27 -6.82
C ASP A 62 -11.28 -10.56 -8.15
N ALA A 63 -12.31 -10.18 -8.92
CA ALA A 63 -12.16 -9.47 -10.18
C ALA A 63 -11.52 -8.07 -10.03
N PHE A 64 -11.58 -7.46 -8.83
CA PHE A 64 -10.96 -6.17 -8.57
C PHE A 64 -9.53 -6.32 -8.06
N GLU A 65 -9.12 -7.49 -7.56
CA GLU A 65 -7.74 -7.79 -7.14
C GLU A 65 -7.15 -6.81 -6.09
N GLY A 66 -7.99 -5.99 -5.45
CA GLY A 66 -7.58 -4.91 -4.56
C GLY A 66 -7.87 -3.52 -5.13
N ARG A 67 -7.21 -2.50 -4.58
CA ARG A 67 -7.44 -1.08 -4.94
C ARG A 67 -6.24 -0.19 -4.58
N ALA A 68 -5.04 -0.75 -4.70
CA ALA A 68 -3.81 0.01 -4.48
C ALA A 68 -3.61 1.03 -5.61
N PRO A 69 -3.08 2.23 -5.34
CA PRO A 69 -2.77 3.21 -6.39
C PRO A 69 -1.88 2.61 -7.49
N GLY A 70 -2.12 2.98 -8.74
CA GLY A 70 -1.40 2.48 -9.92
C GLY A 70 -1.72 1.03 -10.32
N SER A 71 -2.56 0.31 -9.56
CA SER A 71 -2.91 -1.08 -9.86
C SER A 71 -4.09 -1.21 -10.83
N LYS A 72 -4.26 -2.39 -11.42
CA LYS A 72 -5.47 -2.69 -12.20
C LYS A 72 -6.76 -2.55 -11.37
N GLY A 73 -6.68 -2.90 -10.09
CA GLY A 73 -7.80 -2.79 -9.17
C GLY A 73 -8.24 -1.35 -8.89
N GLU A 74 -7.31 -0.40 -8.87
CA GLU A 74 -7.65 1.03 -8.81
C GLU A 74 -8.47 1.43 -10.04
N GLU A 75 -7.99 1.11 -11.25
CA GLU A 75 -8.68 1.46 -12.50
C GLU A 75 -10.12 0.94 -12.49
N LEU A 76 -10.34 -0.31 -12.07
CA LEU A 76 -11.68 -0.89 -11.94
C LEU A 76 -12.50 -0.18 -10.87
N THR A 77 -11.89 0.10 -9.72
CA THR A 77 -12.54 0.78 -8.57
C THR A 77 -13.02 2.18 -8.93
N VAL A 78 -12.15 3.04 -9.49
CA VAL A 78 -12.51 4.42 -9.80
C VAL A 78 -13.57 4.49 -10.90
N ASN A 79 -13.50 3.60 -11.89
CA ASN A 79 -14.53 3.48 -12.92
C ASN A 79 -15.86 3.00 -12.34
N TYR A 80 -15.84 2.00 -11.46
CA TYR A 80 -17.05 1.51 -10.80
C TYR A 80 -17.71 2.63 -9.97
N ILE A 81 -16.93 3.38 -9.19
CA ILE A 81 -17.45 4.51 -8.40
C ILE A 81 -18.07 5.57 -9.32
N ARG A 82 -17.39 5.96 -10.41
CA ARG A 82 -17.96 6.85 -11.43
C ARG A 82 -19.30 6.33 -11.94
N ASP A 83 -19.38 5.06 -12.30
CA ASP A 83 -20.60 4.46 -12.86
C ASP A 83 -21.75 4.46 -11.84
N GLN A 84 -21.45 4.21 -10.55
CA GLN A 84 -22.45 4.32 -9.49
C GLN A 84 -22.91 5.77 -9.25
N MET A 85 -22.01 6.74 -9.33
CA MET A 85 -22.36 8.17 -9.26
C MET A 85 -23.24 8.60 -10.44
N GLN A 86 -22.89 8.17 -11.66
CA GLN A 86 -23.70 8.41 -12.86
C GLN A 86 -25.08 7.77 -12.77
N ARG A 87 -25.16 6.53 -12.26
CA ARG A 87 -26.42 5.79 -12.09
C ARG A 87 -27.44 6.56 -11.24
N ILE A 88 -26.98 7.29 -10.22
CA ILE A 88 -27.84 8.10 -9.34
C ILE A 88 -28.02 9.55 -9.84
N GLY A 89 -27.51 9.88 -11.03
CA GLY A 89 -27.72 11.17 -11.68
C GLY A 89 -26.76 12.28 -11.28
N LEU A 90 -25.66 11.97 -10.57
CA LEU A 90 -24.61 12.96 -10.33
C LEU A 90 -23.94 13.39 -11.63
N GLN A 91 -23.20 14.49 -11.56
CA GLN A 91 -22.43 15.07 -12.65
C GLN A 91 -20.95 15.13 -12.25
N PRO A 92 -20.01 15.26 -13.22
CA PRO A 92 -18.60 15.36 -12.89
C PRO A 92 -18.29 16.55 -11.98
N GLY A 93 -17.33 16.37 -11.07
CA GLY A 93 -16.95 17.36 -10.06
C GLY A 93 -15.65 18.13 -10.34
N ASN A 94 -14.89 17.73 -11.36
CA ASN A 94 -13.61 18.34 -11.74
C ASN A 94 -13.73 18.96 -13.15
N GLY A 95 -14.57 19.99 -13.27
CA GLY A 95 -15.01 20.51 -14.56
C GLY A 95 -15.83 19.47 -15.32
N ASP A 96 -15.44 19.16 -16.55
CA ASP A 96 -16.08 18.11 -17.36
C ASP A 96 -15.57 16.70 -17.02
N SER A 97 -14.57 16.56 -16.14
CA SER A 97 -13.96 15.30 -15.75
C SER A 97 -14.58 14.70 -14.48
N TRP A 98 -14.77 13.39 -14.50
CA TRP A 98 -15.14 12.58 -13.33
C TRP A 98 -13.95 12.29 -12.40
N PHE A 99 -12.74 12.51 -12.89
CA PHE A 99 -11.50 12.15 -12.22
C PHE A 99 -10.66 13.39 -11.93
N GLN A 100 -9.99 13.35 -10.78
CA GLN A 100 -8.93 14.28 -10.42
C GLN A 100 -7.63 13.49 -10.37
N ASP A 101 -6.72 13.81 -11.28
CA ASP A 101 -5.40 13.18 -11.31
C ASP A 101 -4.59 13.67 -10.11
N VAL A 102 -4.02 12.73 -9.36
CA VAL A 102 -3.13 13.00 -8.23
C VAL A 102 -1.75 12.45 -8.60
N PRO A 103 -0.73 13.31 -8.78
CA PRO A 103 0.60 12.83 -9.09
C PRO A 103 1.19 12.12 -7.87
N MET A 104 1.80 10.95 -8.09
CA MET A 104 2.38 10.15 -7.03
C MET A 104 3.76 9.62 -7.41
N THR A 105 4.60 9.50 -6.41
CA THR A 105 5.86 8.78 -6.43
C THR A 105 5.69 7.52 -5.60
N GLU A 106 6.04 6.38 -6.16
CA GLU A 106 6.15 5.12 -5.42
C GLU A 106 7.62 4.86 -5.08
N THR A 107 7.92 4.59 -3.82
CA THR A 107 9.25 4.16 -3.36
C THR A 107 9.13 2.87 -2.56
N THR A 108 10.01 1.91 -2.82
CA THR A 108 10.16 0.71 -2.00
C THR A 108 11.62 0.63 -1.59
N ALA A 109 11.89 0.53 -0.29
CA ALA A 109 13.25 0.34 0.18
C ALA A 109 13.75 -1.06 -0.21
N ASP A 110 14.97 -1.13 -0.75
CA ASP A 110 15.58 -2.41 -1.08
C ASP A 110 15.93 -3.15 0.23
N GLU A 111 15.59 -4.44 0.33
CA GLU A 111 15.89 -5.26 1.52
C GLU A 111 17.39 -5.40 1.81
N SER A 112 18.25 -5.12 0.81
CA SER A 112 19.71 -5.05 0.97
C SER A 112 20.21 -3.72 1.56
N THR A 113 19.31 -2.77 1.85
CA THR A 113 19.66 -1.52 2.52
C THR A 113 20.28 -1.80 3.88
N VAL A 114 21.46 -1.24 4.14
CA VAL A 114 22.19 -1.42 5.40
C VAL A 114 22.28 -0.08 6.13
N LEU A 115 21.82 -0.04 7.37
CA LEU A 115 22.07 1.06 8.29
C LEU A 115 23.21 0.68 9.23
N LYS A 116 24.27 1.48 9.24
CA LYS A 116 25.46 1.25 10.08
C LYS A 116 25.56 2.32 11.15
N ILE A 117 25.70 1.92 12.40
CA ILE A 117 25.96 2.82 13.53
C ILE A 117 27.38 2.59 13.99
N THR A 118 28.17 3.67 14.09
CA THR A 118 29.55 3.60 14.59
C THR A 118 29.68 4.39 15.89
N GLN A 119 30.17 3.75 16.95
CA GLN A 119 30.42 4.35 18.25
C GLN A 119 31.76 3.87 18.81
N GLY A 120 32.64 4.80 19.19
CA GLY A 120 33.93 4.46 19.82
C GLY A 120 34.83 3.55 18.97
N GLY A 121 34.75 3.63 17.63
CA GLY A 121 35.49 2.78 16.71
C GLY A 121 34.88 1.39 16.46
N THR A 122 33.74 1.08 17.08
CA THR A 122 32.97 -0.15 16.82
C THR A 122 31.80 0.16 15.90
N THR A 123 31.63 -0.63 14.84
CA THR A 123 30.51 -0.51 13.90
C THR A 123 29.54 -1.67 14.08
N THR A 124 28.25 -1.35 14.19
CA THR A 124 27.15 -2.30 14.23
C THR A 124 26.26 -2.09 13.02
N ASP A 125 25.93 -3.18 12.34
CA ASP A 125 24.97 -3.19 11.25
C ASP A 125 23.57 -3.49 11.80
N LEU A 126 22.57 -2.74 11.36
CA LEU A 126 21.16 -3.04 11.62
C LEU A 126 20.57 -3.72 10.38
N ALA A 127 20.05 -4.93 10.56
CA ALA A 127 19.44 -5.69 9.47
C ALA A 127 18.05 -5.12 9.13
N PHE A 128 17.81 -4.93 7.82
CA PHE A 128 16.51 -4.50 7.32
C PHE A 128 15.43 -5.53 7.69
N GLY A 129 14.28 -5.05 8.12
CA GLY A 129 13.14 -5.84 8.53
C GLY A 129 13.20 -6.42 9.94
N SER A 130 14.37 -6.82 10.49
CA SER A 130 14.46 -7.32 11.87
C SER A 130 14.83 -6.25 12.88
N ASP A 131 15.77 -5.38 12.53
CA ASP A 131 16.32 -4.39 13.45
C ASP A 131 15.89 -2.96 13.06
N MET A 132 15.66 -2.74 11.76
CA MET A 132 15.25 -1.45 11.23
C MET A 132 14.34 -1.60 10.02
N VAL A 133 13.51 -0.58 9.79
CA VAL A 133 12.91 -0.29 8.48
C VAL A 133 13.16 1.18 8.20
N VAL A 134 13.37 1.51 6.94
CA VAL A 134 13.63 2.86 6.48
C VAL A 134 12.91 3.08 5.17
N GLY A 135 12.55 4.33 4.91
CA GLY A 135 11.93 4.77 3.67
C GLY A 135 12.35 6.20 3.37
N THR A 136 12.10 6.64 2.14
CA THR A 136 12.45 7.99 1.69
C THR A 136 11.31 8.58 0.87
N ARG A 137 11.07 9.89 1.06
CA ARG A 137 10.10 10.68 0.29
C ARG A 137 10.74 11.43 -0.89
N THR A 138 12.02 11.15 -1.17
CA THR A 138 12.83 11.89 -2.16
C THR A 138 12.54 11.51 -3.61
N GLY A 139 12.03 10.29 -3.84
CA GLY A 139 11.85 9.72 -5.17
C GLY A 139 13.16 9.43 -5.93
N GLN A 140 14.31 9.50 -5.26
CA GLN A 140 15.60 9.16 -5.86
C GLN A 140 15.79 7.65 -5.89
N THR A 141 16.53 7.16 -6.90
CA THR A 141 16.85 5.73 -7.03
C THR A 141 17.88 5.26 -6.00
N GLU A 142 18.69 6.16 -5.47
CA GLU A 142 19.65 5.89 -4.42
C GLU A 142 19.69 7.08 -3.45
N VAL A 143 19.68 6.79 -2.16
CA VAL A 143 19.88 7.77 -1.09
C VAL A 143 21.04 7.28 -0.24
N LYS A 144 22.04 8.14 -0.04
CA LYS A 144 23.23 7.86 0.78
C LYS A 144 23.38 8.93 1.84
N MET A 145 23.73 8.48 3.03
CA MET A 145 24.06 9.35 4.15
C MET A 145 25.32 8.81 4.82
N ASP A 146 26.37 9.62 4.80
CA ASP A 146 27.66 9.27 5.37
C ASP A 146 27.91 10.07 6.65
N ALA A 147 28.23 9.35 7.73
CA ALA A 147 28.74 9.91 8.99
C ALA A 147 27.95 11.10 9.57
N SER A 148 26.61 11.06 9.49
CA SER A 148 25.76 12.02 10.21
C SER A 148 25.84 11.76 11.72
N ASP A 149 25.96 12.81 12.53
CA ASP A 149 25.87 12.68 13.99
C ASP A 149 24.50 12.13 14.40
N LEU A 150 24.47 11.03 15.14
CA LEU A 150 23.25 10.52 15.77
C LEU A 150 23.03 11.24 17.09
N VAL A 151 21.92 11.97 17.23
CA VAL A 151 21.61 12.74 18.43
C VAL A 151 20.23 12.38 18.94
N PHE A 152 20.17 11.97 20.21
CA PHE A 152 18.93 11.61 20.88
C PHE A 152 18.17 12.86 21.37
N VAL A 153 16.89 12.96 21.07
CA VAL A 153 16.04 14.14 21.34
C VAL A 153 14.85 13.82 22.25
N GLY A 154 14.89 12.72 23.02
CA GLY A 154 13.74 12.35 23.84
C GLY A 154 12.54 11.95 22.97
N TYR A 155 11.45 12.72 23.02
CA TYR A 155 10.22 12.44 22.27
C TYR A 155 10.10 13.25 20.97
N GLY A 156 11.06 14.12 20.68
CA GLY A 156 11.06 14.94 19.47
C GLY A 156 9.88 15.91 19.43
N VAL A 157 9.53 16.50 20.58
CA VAL A 157 8.37 17.38 20.74
C VAL A 157 8.80 18.84 20.83
N ASP A 158 8.21 19.69 19.99
CA ASP A 158 8.18 21.14 20.13
C ASP A 158 6.71 21.58 20.29
N ALA A 159 6.31 21.84 21.54
CA ALA A 159 4.95 22.15 21.95
C ALA A 159 4.94 23.40 22.87
N PRO A 160 4.95 24.61 22.30
CA PRO A 160 5.00 25.85 23.06
C PRO A 160 3.84 26.01 24.06
N GLU A 161 2.65 25.50 23.75
CA GLU A 161 1.48 25.53 24.63
C GLU A 161 1.62 24.62 25.85
N GLN A 162 2.50 23.62 25.79
CA GLN A 162 2.91 22.76 26.91
C GLN A 162 4.20 23.27 27.59
N LYS A 163 4.77 24.38 27.10
CA LYS A 163 6.09 24.90 27.53
C LYS A 163 7.19 23.84 27.41
N TRP A 164 7.13 23.03 26.36
CA TRP A 164 8.03 21.90 26.14
C TRP A 164 8.71 22.00 24.78
N ASN A 165 10.02 21.84 24.74
CA ASN A 165 10.78 21.81 23.49
C ASN A 165 12.02 20.92 23.65
N ASP A 166 11.94 19.69 23.13
CA ASP A 166 13.04 18.73 23.12
C ASP A 166 14.20 19.16 22.19
N TYR A 167 13.91 19.98 21.17
CA TYR A 167 14.90 20.50 20.23
C TYR A 167 15.64 21.75 20.74
N ALA A 168 15.32 22.26 21.92
CA ALA A 168 15.92 23.48 22.43
C ALA A 168 17.42 23.31 22.73
N GLY A 169 18.18 24.40 22.53
CA GLY A 169 19.56 24.50 23.03
C GLY A 169 20.67 23.97 22.11
N GLN A 170 20.36 23.53 20.89
CA GLN A 170 21.38 23.19 19.89
C GLN A 170 20.87 23.29 18.44
N ASP A 171 21.82 23.23 17.49
CA ASP A 171 21.54 23.12 16.06
C ASP A 171 21.40 21.65 15.65
N TRP A 172 20.34 21.35 14.91
CA TRP A 172 20.00 20.00 14.45
C TRP A 172 20.32 19.78 12.97
N LYS A 173 20.75 20.83 12.28
CA LYS A 173 21.00 20.80 10.86
C LYS A 173 21.97 19.69 10.47
N GLY A 174 21.56 18.87 9.50
CA GLY A 174 22.38 17.77 8.97
C GLY A 174 22.58 16.58 9.92
N LYS A 175 21.93 16.55 11.08
CA LYS A 175 22.05 15.46 12.05
C LYS A 175 21.01 14.37 11.79
N THR A 176 21.30 13.15 12.24
CA THR A 176 20.31 12.08 12.34
C THR A 176 19.70 12.12 13.73
N VAL A 177 18.42 12.44 13.82
CA VAL A 177 17.72 12.59 15.10
C VAL A 177 17.13 11.25 15.52
N VAL A 178 17.38 10.84 16.76
CA VAL A 178 16.83 9.61 17.34
C VAL A 178 15.83 9.97 18.43
N MET A 179 14.63 9.39 18.40
CA MET A 179 13.56 9.73 19.34
C MET A 179 12.70 8.53 19.71
N PHE A 180 11.98 8.62 20.83
CA PHE A 180 10.96 7.65 21.21
C PHE A 180 9.66 7.87 20.44
N VAL A 181 8.91 6.78 20.25
CA VAL A 181 7.49 6.84 19.85
C VAL A 181 6.63 7.39 21.01
N ASN A 182 5.43 7.89 20.70
CA ASN A 182 4.46 8.43 21.67
C ASN A 182 4.92 9.74 22.37
N ASP A 183 4.16 10.17 23.37
CA ASP A 183 4.32 11.39 24.15
C ASP A 183 5.02 11.11 25.50
N PRO A 184 5.72 12.10 26.10
CA PRO A 184 6.39 11.93 27.39
C PRO A 184 5.48 11.42 28.52
N GLY A 185 4.23 11.90 28.55
CA GLY A 185 3.23 11.54 29.56
C GLY A 185 2.89 10.05 29.61
N PHE A 186 2.99 9.36 28.47
CA PHE A 186 2.66 7.94 28.36
C PHE A 186 3.62 7.08 29.19
N HIS A 187 4.93 7.26 29.00
CA HIS A 187 5.95 6.43 29.65
C HIS A 187 6.19 6.81 31.10
N VAL A 188 6.06 8.10 31.46
CA VAL A 188 6.23 8.53 32.87
C VAL A 188 4.96 8.31 33.71
N GLY A 189 3.81 8.05 33.07
CA GLY A 189 2.54 7.79 33.74
C GLY A 189 1.93 9.02 34.41
N ASP A 190 2.20 10.22 33.87
CA ASP A 190 1.67 11.48 34.39
C ASP A 190 0.50 11.98 33.53
N GLU A 191 -0.71 11.94 34.09
CA GLU A 191 -1.93 12.37 33.40
C GLU A 191 -1.97 13.87 33.09
N THR A 192 -1.16 14.67 33.78
CA THR A 192 -1.08 16.12 33.58
C THR A 192 -0.14 16.50 32.43
N LEU A 193 0.72 15.57 32.00
CA LEU A 193 1.70 15.76 30.95
C LEU A 193 1.18 15.14 29.65
N PHE A 194 0.96 15.95 28.61
CA PHE A 194 0.53 15.49 27.28
C PHE A 194 -0.67 14.51 27.30
N GLY A 195 -1.64 14.69 28.20
CA GLY A 195 -2.82 13.82 28.27
C GLY A 195 -2.54 12.39 28.76
N GLY A 196 -1.38 12.15 29.40
CA GLY A 196 -1.00 10.89 30.02
C GLY A 196 -0.95 9.72 29.04
N LYS A 197 -1.80 8.72 29.26
CA LYS A 197 -1.84 7.51 28.43
C LYS A 197 -2.44 7.71 27.04
N ARG A 198 -3.10 8.84 26.78
CA ARG A 198 -3.71 9.11 25.49
C ARG A 198 -2.66 9.71 24.55
N MET A 199 -2.35 9.02 23.46
CA MET A 199 -1.49 9.56 22.42
C MET A 199 -2.08 10.86 21.85
N THR A 200 -1.27 11.91 21.83
CA THR A 200 -1.61 13.22 21.27
C THR A 200 -1.15 13.32 19.82
N TYR A 201 -1.21 14.53 19.25
CA TYR A 201 -0.59 14.80 17.95
C TYR A 201 0.93 14.60 18.00
N TYR A 202 1.57 15.01 19.10
CA TYR A 202 3.03 14.96 19.27
C TYR A 202 3.60 13.53 19.35
N GLY A 203 2.79 12.58 19.83
CA GLY A 203 3.16 11.18 19.87
C GLY A 203 3.16 10.48 18.51
N ARG A 204 2.59 11.08 17.46
CA ARG A 204 2.47 10.46 16.13
C ARG A 204 3.79 10.51 15.36
N TRP A 205 4.11 9.41 14.69
CA TRP A 205 5.30 9.30 13.85
C TRP A 205 5.35 10.36 12.74
N THR A 206 4.20 10.73 12.16
CA THR A 206 4.14 11.75 11.10
C THR A 206 4.63 13.11 11.62
N TYR A 207 4.11 13.54 12.77
CA TYR A 207 4.58 14.75 13.44
C TYR A 207 6.09 14.69 13.72
N LYS A 208 6.58 13.56 14.22
CA LYS A 208 8.00 13.36 14.54
C LYS A 208 8.90 13.56 13.32
N PHE A 209 8.56 12.99 12.17
CA PHE A 209 9.30 13.19 10.93
C PHE A 209 9.22 14.63 10.43
N GLU A 210 8.02 15.21 10.41
CA GLU A 210 7.81 16.59 9.96
C GLU A 210 8.56 17.60 10.83
N GLU A 211 8.47 17.49 12.16
CA GLU A 211 9.11 18.41 13.09
C GLU A 211 10.63 18.31 13.00
N THR A 212 11.16 17.09 12.85
CA THR A 212 12.58 16.88 12.58
C THR A 212 13.00 17.54 11.26
N GLY A 213 12.18 17.41 10.22
CA GLY A 213 12.37 18.12 8.94
C GLY A 213 12.36 19.65 9.11
N ARG A 214 11.47 20.20 9.94
CA ARG A 214 11.45 21.65 10.27
C ARG A 214 12.72 22.13 10.96
N LYS A 215 13.51 21.24 11.56
CA LYS A 215 14.80 21.57 12.19
C LYS A 215 16.01 21.40 11.25
N ASP A 216 15.78 21.23 9.94
CA ASP A 216 16.82 20.99 8.92
C ASP A 216 17.69 19.75 9.18
N ALA A 217 17.21 18.80 9.98
CA ALA A 217 17.90 17.53 10.21
C ALA A 217 17.98 16.69 8.93
N ALA A 218 19.00 15.84 8.83
CA ALA A 218 19.23 14.99 7.66
C ALA A 218 18.31 13.77 7.64
N ALA A 219 18.09 13.14 8.79
CA ALA A 219 17.27 11.95 8.94
C ALA A 219 16.65 11.88 10.34
N ALA A 220 15.67 10.99 10.50
CA ALA A 220 15.06 10.70 11.79
C ALA A 220 14.88 9.19 11.96
N LEU A 221 15.15 8.71 13.17
CA LEU A 221 14.93 7.34 13.59
C LEU A 221 14.02 7.34 14.82
N ILE A 222 12.95 6.59 14.74
CA ILE A 222 12.04 6.38 15.87
C ILE A 222 12.36 5.03 16.49
N VAL A 223 12.71 5.02 17.76
CA VAL A 223 12.88 3.80 18.54
C VAL A 223 11.50 3.18 18.77
N HIS A 224 11.29 2.00 18.21
CA HIS A 224 10.06 1.27 18.42
C HIS A 224 10.00 0.72 19.84
N ASP A 225 8.87 0.94 20.49
CA ASP A 225 8.47 0.21 21.68
C ASP A 225 6.98 -0.18 21.55
N THR A 226 6.64 -1.42 21.94
CA THR A 226 5.29 -1.97 21.73
C THR A 226 4.22 -1.24 22.53
N ALA A 227 4.55 -0.77 23.74
CA ALA A 227 3.56 -0.15 24.62
C ALA A 227 3.13 1.22 24.08
N GLY A 228 4.11 2.05 23.72
CA GLY A 228 3.96 3.37 23.15
C GLY A 228 3.43 3.33 21.73
N ALA A 229 3.81 2.36 20.91
CA ALA A 229 3.26 2.20 19.56
C ALA A 229 1.85 1.59 19.54
N SER A 230 1.44 0.86 20.59
CA SER A 230 0.22 0.04 20.71
C SER A 230 0.15 -1.20 19.80
N TYR A 231 1.21 -1.50 19.07
CA TYR A 231 1.36 -2.67 18.20
C TYR A 231 2.80 -3.16 18.21
N GLY A 232 3.02 -4.43 17.85
CA GLY A 232 4.36 -5.02 17.78
C GLY A 232 5.13 -4.65 16.50
N TRP A 233 6.39 -5.06 16.46
CA TRP A 233 7.33 -4.78 15.37
C TRP A 233 6.82 -5.24 13.99
N ASP A 234 6.07 -6.35 13.91
CA ASP A 234 5.54 -6.85 12.63
C ASP A 234 4.63 -5.83 11.94
N VAL A 235 3.91 -4.99 12.68
CA VAL A 235 3.10 -3.92 12.09
C VAL A 235 4.00 -2.84 11.49
N VAL A 236 5.09 -2.48 12.17
CA VAL A 236 6.10 -1.55 11.64
C VAL A 236 6.74 -2.11 10.38
N LYS A 237 7.25 -3.35 10.46
CA LYS A 237 7.87 -4.03 9.33
C LYS A 237 6.96 -4.08 8.11
N ASN A 238 5.74 -4.60 8.27
CA ASN A 238 4.83 -4.81 7.15
C ASN A 238 4.28 -3.50 6.57
N SER A 239 4.23 -2.42 7.36
CA SER A 239 3.75 -1.12 6.88
C SER A 239 4.81 -0.36 6.08
N TRP A 240 6.10 -0.59 6.37
CA TRP A 240 7.21 0.21 5.82
C TRP A 240 8.12 -0.55 4.84
N ALA A 241 8.05 -1.89 4.78
CA ALA A 241 8.85 -2.69 3.85
C ALA A 241 8.25 -2.78 2.44
N GLY A 242 6.95 -2.51 2.28
CA GLY A 242 6.27 -2.50 0.99
C GLY A 242 6.29 -1.14 0.30
N PRO A 243 5.60 -1.02 -0.85
CA PRO A 243 5.45 0.24 -1.58
C PRO A 243 4.94 1.38 -0.70
N GLN A 244 5.68 2.48 -0.69
CA GLN A 244 5.33 3.75 -0.07
C GLN A 244 4.95 4.76 -1.14
N TYR A 245 3.98 5.60 -0.84
CA TYR A 245 3.38 6.51 -1.79
C TYR A 245 3.43 7.93 -1.26
N ASP A 246 4.02 8.83 -2.03
CA ASP A 246 4.17 10.24 -1.70
C ASP A 246 3.81 11.15 -2.87
N LEU A 247 3.38 12.36 -2.57
CA LEU A 247 3.32 13.42 -3.58
C LEU A 247 4.74 13.77 -4.03
N PRO A 248 4.96 14.06 -5.34
CA PRO A 248 6.25 14.61 -5.77
C PRO A 248 6.61 15.87 -4.99
N ALA A 249 7.89 16.03 -4.64
CA ALA A 249 8.35 17.15 -3.81
C ALA A 249 8.04 18.53 -4.40
N LYS A 250 7.92 18.64 -5.73
CA LYS A 250 7.53 19.88 -6.41
C LYS A 250 6.06 20.27 -6.19
N ASP A 251 5.22 19.31 -5.79
CA ASP A 251 3.76 19.46 -5.67
C ASP A 251 3.30 19.45 -4.19
N ASP A 252 4.23 19.29 -3.23
CA ASP A 252 3.94 19.25 -1.79
C ASP A 252 5.00 20.01 -0.99
N ALA A 253 4.55 21.06 -0.29
CA ALA A 253 5.39 21.97 0.47
C ALA A 253 5.64 21.51 1.92
N GLU A 254 5.15 20.33 2.31
CA GLU A 254 5.43 19.79 3.63
C GLU A 254 6.94 19.67 3.89
N PRO A 255 7.40 19.95 5.13
CA PRO A 255 8.76 19.65 5.54
C PRO A 255 9.09 18.17 5.34
N ARG A 256 10.22 17.90 4.70
CA ARG A 256 10.71 16.54 4.42
C ARG A 256 12.12 16.39 4.92
N LEU A 257 12.43 15.20 5.38
CA LEU A 257 13.81 14.79 5.56
C LEU A 257 14.43 14.58 4.18
N PRO A 258 15.66 15.07 3.94
CA PRO A 258 16.35 14.91 2.66
C PRO A 258 16.82 13.48 2.40
N VAL A 259 16.74 12.60 3.41
CA VAL A 259 17.09 11.18 3.37
C VAL A 259 15.86 10.35 3.68
#